data_AF-A0A5C6UL28-F1
#
_entry.id   AF-A0A5C6UL28-F1
#
_cell.length_a   1.000
_cell.length_b   1.000
_cell.length_c   1.000
_cell.angle_alpha   90.00
_cell.angle_beta   90.00
_cell.angle_gamma   90.00
#
_symmetry.space_group_name_H-M   'P 1'
#
loop_
_entity.id
_entity.type
_entity.pdbx_description
1 polymer ?
#
loop_
_entity_poly.entity_id
_entity_poly.type
_entity_poly.pdbx_seq_one_letter_code
_entity_poly.pdbx_strand_id
1 'polypeptide(L)'
;MSALTAAMTPEHVSTHLKGRIMSNDKIVELNPHRTSPGIARALIAGQDTSLGPGNPVEQIQAILDRPDAEAFIPSVNPHSLFRLIKEAGFDQGVDLVPYASPEQIQVIIDLDCWEGDHLSGRRMATWMAVLVAEADDGRLKKVIRELDPEVIALYFKAHIEAVEVLDPEEGIPDHLPDRVELSPDNAYALVYTDDEDIAALMRALVKRLYEVDPAMAWTLFEAVRWELTSQMEEMALQWRTSRLEEFGYVARTEALAVYGYLNPVRFRERWEKGDIEAKVQLAAPETFDVPRVLVENLDERLFFFTVVDALEDEALIERIAAELTALNNRTMIADGIEPGEIETGREVVRRTGGYLSLGLEFVSRTELARAERVIRTVPLRQLFQVGYSLAHNLKLKAAQLEQRPTLTLVEDLPYSLLNPDEAALFEGLSAVRPTYAADRATFDIFHTQSQVDQAALRIGMLAFKQLWLFGVTRHRVEDLAALLYNDKLVNEADQASFDVFFATSLATHLIAGKPWVRGLTEAELRELPQKLRQAPWGDDPIGFFEPVIGPILVELPPATSGLATRWLRETLAQLVDELAEVSEFIGAEPYTEVLLVAAE
;
A
#
# COMPACT_ATOMS: atom_id res chain seq x y z
N MET A 1 -12.15 -54.58 54.18
CA MET A 1 -11.20 -55.70 54.07
C MET A 1 -9.94 -55.18 53.39
N SER A 2 -8.77 -55.75 53.70
CA SER A 2 -7.37 -55.51 53.24
C SER A 2 -7.12 -54.76 51.91
N ALA A 3 -5.99 -54.09 51.66
CA ALA A 3 -4.85 -53.56 52.45
C ALA A 3 -3.98 -52.68 51.48
N LEU A 4 -3.29 -51.59 51.86
CA LEU A 4 -1.87 -51.53 52.31
C LEU A 4 -0.99 -52.70 51.79
N THR A 5 0.23 -52.58 51.26
CA THR A 5 1.36 -51.62 51.37
C THR A 5 2.29 -51.90 50.14
N ALA A 6 3.39 -51.23 49.77
CA ALA A 6 4.24 -50.19 50.36
C ALA A 6 4.97 -49.37 49.25
N ALA A 7 6.04 -48.64 49.62
CA ALA A 7 6.95 -47.92 48.72
C ALA A 7 8.37 -48.52 48.74
N MET A 8 9.25 -48.11 47.80
CA MET A 8 10.69 -47.92 48.03
C MET A 8 11.33 -47.01 46.95
N THR A 9 12.30 -46.20 47.36
CA THR A 9 13.11 -45.21 46.61
C THR A 9 14.61 -45.59 46.71
N PRO A 10 15.65 -44.77 46.38
CA PRO A 10 15.82 -43.58 45.52
C PRO A 10 17.06 -43.67 44.56
N GLU A 11 17.51 -42.51 44.02
CA GLU A 11 18.89 -42.12 43.60
C GLU A 11 19.35 -42.14 42.11
N HIS A 12 19.46 -40.91 41.57
CA HIS A 12 20.61 -40.28 40.86
C HIS A 12 21.53 -41.11 39.93
N VAL A 13 21.68 -40.67 38.67
CA VAL A 13 22.92 -40.07 38.08
C VAL A 13 22.66 -39.57 36.63
N SER A 14 23.37 -38.53 36.22
CA SER A 14 23.28 -37.85 34.91
C SER A 14 24.17 -38.47 33.82
N THR A 15 23.75 -38.47 32.55
CA THR A 15 24.46 -37.77 31.42
C THR A 15 23.81 -37.91 30.03
N HIS A 16 23.83 -36.79 29.28
CA HIS A 16 23.74 -36.56 27.83
C HIS A 16 23.18 -37.62 26.83
N LEU A 17 22.23 -37.19 25.99
CA LEU A 17 22.52 -36.86 24.57
C LEU A 17 21.38 -36.10 23.83
N LYS A 18 21.79 -35.36 22.80
CA LYS A 18 21.09 -34.37 21.96
C LYS A 18 19.77 -34.85 21.31
N GLY A 19 18.80 -33.94 21.20
CA GLY A 19 17.62 -34.07 20.32
C GLY A 19 16.83 -32.76 20.21
N ARG A 20 16.99 -32.03 19.10
CA ARG A 20 16.43 -30.68 18.88
C ARG A 20 15.10 -30.79 18.12
N ILE A 21 14.01 -30.25 18.68
CA ILE A 21 12.89 -29.54 18.03
C ILE A 21 12.10 -28.88 19.16
N MET A 22 11.97 -27.55 19.12
CA MET A 22 10.92 -26.83 19.82
C MET A 22 10.28 -25.91 18.79
N SER A 23 9.05 -26.25 18.37
CA SER A 23 8.15 -25.24 17.82
C SER A 23 7.81 -24.31 18.98
N ASN A 24 8.03 -23.01 18.80
CA ASN A 24 7.65 -22.01 19.79
C ASN A 24 6.43 -21.28 19.25
N ASP A 25 5.30 -21.98 19.22
CA ASP A 25 3.99 -21.43 18.87
C ASP A 25 3.62 -20.37 19.90
N LYS A 26 4.01 -19.12 19.61
CA LYS A 26 3.43 -17.94 20.24
C LYS A 26 1.99 -17.82 19.77
N ILE A 27 1.10 -18.52 20.46
CA ILE A 27 -0.32 -18.19 20.47
C ILE A 27 -0.41 -16.72 20.87
N VAL A 28 -0.79 -15.88 19.91
CA VAL A 28 -1.10 -14.48 20.17
C VAL A 28 -2.43 -14.48 20.91
N GLU A 29 -2.38 -14.31 22.23
CA GLU A 29 -3.58 -14.06 23.03
C GLU A 29 -4.21 -12.73 22.57
N LEU A 30 -5.21 -12.84 21.70
CA LEU A 30 -6.08 -11.71 21.33
C LEU A 30 -6.77 -11.20 22.60
N ASN A 31 -6.35 -10.03 23.06
CA ASN A 31 -6.78 -9.45 24.32
C ASN A 31 -8.29 -9.12 24.28
N PRO A 32 -9.16 -9.84 25.02
CA PRO A 32 -10.60 -9.86 24.75
C PRO A 32 -11.37 -8.63 25.25
N HIS A 33 -10.67 -7.58 25.72
CA HIS A 33 -11.26 -6.39 26.35
C HIS A 33 -10.68 -5.06 25.84
N ARG A 34 -10.67 -4.86 24.52
CA ARG A 34 -10.88 -3.51 23.95
C ARG A 34 -12.32 -3.43 23.46
N THR A 35 -13.12 -2.56 24.08
CA THR A 35 -14.38 -2.11 23.48
C THR A 35 -14.05 -1.43 22.16
N SER A 36 -14.58 -1.94 21.05
CA SER A 36 -14.25 -1.41 19.73
C SER A 36 -14.44 0.11 19.68
N PRO A 37 -13.54 0.85 19.01
CA PRO A 37 -13.63 2.29 18.78
C PRO A 37 -15.06 2.75 18.46
N GLY A 38 -15.44 3.98 18.83
CA GLY A 38 -16.73 4.58 18.46
C GLY A 38 -16.96 4.51 16.96
N ILE A 39 -15.91 4.78 16.17
CA ILE A 39 -15.94 4.60 14.72
C ILE A 39 -16.09 3.14 14.29
N ALA A 40 -15.40 2.19 14.93
CA ALA A 40 -15.53 0.77 14.59
C ALA A 40 -16.93 0.25 14.91
N ARG A 41 -17.53 0.71 16.01
CA ARG A 41 -18.94 0.44 16.35
C ARG A 41 -19.90 1.03 15.31
N ALA A 42 -19.68 2.25 14.83
CA ALA A 42 -20.51 2.85 13.78
C ALA A 42 -20.33 2.18 12.40
N LEU A 43 -19.10 1.80 12.05
CA LEU A 43 -18.81 1.02 10.83
C LEU A 43 -19.49 -0.36 10.88
N ILE A 44 -19.48 -1.04 12.03
CA ILE A 44 -20.19 -2.31 12.24
C ILE A 44 -21.71 -2.11 12.29
N ALA A 45 -22.21 -1.04 12.91
CA ALA A 45 -23.64 -0.76 12.99
C ALA A 45 -24.26 -0.35 11.64
N GLY A 46 -23.44 0.22 10.74
CA GLY A 46 -23.84 0.54 9.36
C GLY A 46 -23.84 -0.68 8.41
N GLN A 47 -23.24 -1.81 8.79
CA GLN A 47 -23.30 -3.04 8.01
C GLN A 47 -24.73 -3.58 7.92
N ASP A 48 -25.00 -4.35 6.87
CA ASP A 48 -26.28 -5.02 6.66
C ASP A 48 -26.58 -6.04 7.78
N THR A 49 -27.39 -5.61 8.75
CA THR A 49 -27.79 -6.43 9.91
C THR A 49 -28.63 -7.65 9.53
N SER A 50 -29.10 -7.79 8.28
CA SER A 50 -29.84 -8.96 7.82
C SER A 50 -28.99 -10.24 7.85
N LEU A 51 -27.66 -10.13 7.69
CA LEU A 51 -26.72 -11.25 7.72
C LEU A 51 -26.59 -11.94 9.09
N GLY A 52 -27.08 -11.31 10.17
CA GLY A 52 -27.01 -11.83 11.53
C GLY A 52 -25.60 -11.80 12.14
N PRO A 53 -25.44 -12.23 13.41
CA PRO A 53 -24.16 -12.25 14.09
C PRO A 53 -23.33 -13.49 13.74
N GLY A 54 -22.00 -13.34 13.69
CA GLY A 54 -21.05 -14.43 13.49
C GLY A 54 -19.83 -13.98 12.70
N ASN A 55 -18.88 -14.88 12.47
CA ASN A 55 -17.91 -14.73 11.39
C ASN A 55 -18.57 -15.09 10.02
N PRO A 56 -17.97 -14.72 8.87
CA PRO A 56 -18.57 -14.97 7.56
C PRO A 56 -19.01 -16.41 7.28
N VAL A 57 -18.25 -17.42 7.72
CA VAL A 57 -18.60 -18.83 7.52
C VAL A 57 -19.81 -19.21 8.39
N GLU A 58 -19.86 -18.72 9.63
CA GLU A 58 -21.03 -18.90 10.51
C GLU A 58 -22.28 -18.21 9.96
N GLN A 59 -22.14 -17.02 9.38
CA GLN A 59 -23.22 -16.27 8.74
C GLN A 59 -23.75 -17.01 7.51
N ILE A 60 -22.88 -17.54 6.64
CA ILE A 60 -23.29 -18.33 5.46
C ILE A 60 -24.04 -19.59 5.89
N GLN A 61 -23.50 -20.36 6.85
CA GLN A 61 -24.20 -21.55 7.37
C GLN A 61 -25.55 -21.19 7.97
N ALA A 62 -25.63 -20.10 8.74
CA ALA A 62 -26.88 -19.63 9.33
C ALA A 62 -27.91 -19.17 8.27
N ILE A 63 -27.47 -18.71 7.10
CA ILE A 63 -28.32 -18.38 5.95
C ILE A 63 -28.81 -19.65 5.24
N LEU A 64 -27.94 -20.63 5.02
CA LEU A 64 -28.28 -21.91 4.38
C LEU A 64 -29.21 -22.78 5.24
N ASP A 65 -29.04 -22.74 6.57
CA ASP A 65 -29.90 -23.46 7.52
C ASP A 65 -31.33 -22.86 7.64
N ARG A 66 -31.62 -21.75 6.96
CA ARG A 66 -32.94 -21.10 7.02
C ARG A 66 -34.00 -21.90 6.26
N PRO A 67 -35.19 -22.12 6.85
CA PRO A 67 -36.34 -22.68 6.13
C PRO A 67 -36.84 -21.84 4.94
N ASP A 68 -36.45 -20.56 4.88
CA ASP A 68 -36.79 -19.59 3.84
C ASP A 68 -35.55 -19.11 3.03
N ALA A 69 -34.44 -19.84 3.05
CA ALA A 69 -33.16 -19.45 2.41
C ALA A 69 -33.31 -18.96 0.95
N GLU A 70 -34.04 -19.70 0.11
CA GLU A 70 -34.28 -19.36 -1.31
C GLU A 70 -34.99 -18.02 -1.51
N ALA A 71 -35.81 -17.60 -0.54
CA ALA A 71 -36.52 -16.32 -0.55
C ALA A 71 -35.75 -15.21 0.18
N PHE A 72 -34.92 -15.59 1.16
CA PHE A 72 -34.10 -14.68 1.94
C PHE A 72 -32.87 -14.18 1.17
N ILE A 73 -32.13 -15.07 0.49
CA ILE A 73 -30.89 -14.71 -0.23
C ILE A 73 -31.14 -13.57 -1.26
N PRO A 74 -32.20 -13.58 -2.08
CA PRO A 74 -32.53 -12.46 -2.99
C PRO A 74 -32.88 -11.12 -2.31
N SER A 75 -33.08 -11.09 -0.99
CA SER A 75 -33.42 -9.88 -0.22
C SER A 75 -32.20 -9.23 0.47
N VAL A 76 -31.07 -9.93 0.52
CA VAL A 76 -29.80 -9.41 1.06
C VAL A 76 -29.25 -8.34 0.12
N ASN A 77 -28.61 -7.29 0.66
CA ASN A 77 -27.99 -6.27 -0.18
C ASN A 77 -26.91 -6.90 -1.11
N PRO A 78 -26.88 -6.58 -2.43
CA PRO A 78 -25.93 -7.17 -3.38
C PRO A 78 -24.45 -7.11 -2.98
N HIS A 79 -23.99 -5.96 -2.48
CA HIS A 79 -22.61 -5.79 -2.04
C HIS A 79 -22.32 -6.58 -0.76
N SER A 80 -23.29 -6.64 0.16
CA SER A 80 -23.17 -7.41 1.40
C SER A 80 -23.09 -8.91 1.13
N LEU A 81 -23.88 -9.43 0.17
CA LEU A 81 -23.79 -10.82 -0.28
C LEU A 81 -22.42 -11.12 -0.92
N PHE A 82 -21.94 -10.25 -1.81
CA PHE A 82 -20.62 -10.40 -2.43
C PHE A 82 -19.50 -10.41 -1.38
N ARG A 83 -19.47 -9.41 -0.49
CA ARG A 83 -18.48 -9.34 0.59
C ARG A 83 -18.51 -10.60 1.46
N LEU A 84 -19.69 -11.07 1.85
CA LEU A 84 -19.83 -12.27 2.68
C LEU A 84 -19.14 -13.48 2.05
N ILE A 85 -19.37 -13.73 0.75
CA ILE A 85 -18.74 -14.82 0.01
C ILE A 85 -17.21 -14.62 -0.08
N LYS A 86 -16.74 -13.39 -0.34
CA LYS A 86 -15.30 -13.09 -0.45
C LYS A 86 -14.57 -13.22 0.89
N GLU A 87 -15.17 -12.78 2.01
CA GLU A 87 -14.57 -12.84 3.34
C GLU A 87 -14.57 -14.23 3.97
N ALA A 88 -15.51 -15.10 3.58
CA ALA A 88 -15.50 -16.52 3.92
C ALA A 88 -14.53 -17.34 3.04
N GLY A 89 -14.19 -16.81 1.86
CA GLY A 89 -13.54 -17.54 0.77
C GLY A 89 -14.57 -18.17 -0.15
N PHE A 90 -14.30 -18.13 -1.46
CA PHE A 90 -15.25 -18.52 -2.51
C PHE A 90 -15.88 -19.89 -2.25
N ASP A 91 -15.06 -20.92 -2.00
CA ASP A 91 -15.49 -22.30 -1.72
C ASP A 91 -16.42 -22.46 -0.50
N GLN A 92 -16.49 -21.48 0.40
CA GLN A 92 -17.37 -21.49 1.57
C GLN A 92 -18.71 -20.78 1.33
N GLY A 93 -18.78 -19.86 0.36
CA GLY A 93 -19.98 -19.09 0.03
C GLY A 93 -20.62 -19.42 -1.32
N VAL A 94 -20.00 -20.32 -2.08
CA VAL A 94 -20.41 -20.72 -3.44
C VAL A 94 -21.87 -21.19 -3.51
N ASP A 95 -22.35 -21.89 -2.48
CA ASP A 95 -23.72 -22.42 -2.38
C ASP A 95 -24.81 -21.33 -2.29
N LEU A 96 -24.45 -20.06 -2.04
CA LEU A 96 -25.39 -18.93 -2.08
C LEU A 96 -25.66 -18.44 -3.51
N VAL A 97 -24.69 -18.62 -4.43
CA VAL A 97 -24.73 -18.08 -5.80
C VAL A 97 -25.93 -18.61 -6.63
N PRO A 98 -26.30 -19.91 -6.57
CA PRO A 98 -27.48 -20.41 -7.28
C PRO A 98 -28.77 -19.68 -6.88
N TYR A 99 -28.86 -19.22 -5.64
CA TYR A 99 -30.02 -18.52 -5.09
C TYR A 99 -29.92 -16.99 -5.19
N ALA A 100 -28.84 -16.43 -5.74
CA ALA A 100 -28.68 -14.98 -5.89
C ALA A 100 -29.55 -14.40 -7.03
N SER A 101 -30.09 -13.20 -6.84
CA SER A 101 -30.92 -12.51 -7.83
C SER A 101 -30.09 -12.04 -9.04
N PRO A 102 -30.69 -11.77 -10.22
CA PRO A 102 -29.94 -11.26 -11.36
C PRO A 102 -29.18 -9.96 -11.07
N GLU A 103 -29.77 -9.07 -10.28
CA GLU A 103 -29.12 -7.84 -9.76
C GLU A 103 -27.92 -8.17 -8.87
N GLN A 104 -28.05 -9.16 -7.97
CA GLN A 104 -26.92 -9.62 -7.14
C GLN A 104 -25.80 -10.23 -7.99
N ILE A 105 -26.12 -11.04 -9.01
CA ILE A 105 -25.12 -11.58 -9.95
C ILE A 105 -24.45 -10.45 -10.76
N GLN A 106 -25.21 -9.45 -11.23
CA GLN A 106 -24.64 -8.31 -11.94
C GLN A 106 -23.63 -7.55 -11.07
N VAL A 107 -23.97 -7.27 -9.81
CA VAL A 107 -23.07 -6.57 -8.88
C VAL A 107 -21.83 -7.41 -8.55
N ILE A 108 -21.97 -8.74 -8.39
CA ILE A 108 -20.82 -9.65 -8.23
C ILE A 108 -19.88 -9.57 -9.44
N ILE A 109 -20.43 -9.55 -10.66
CA ILE A 109 -19.64 -9.41 -11.89
C ILE A 109 -18.95 -8.04 -11.93
N ASP A 110 -19.67 -6.95 -11.66
CA ASP A 110 -19.13 -5.57 -11.66
C ASP A 110 -17.98 -5.37 -10.65
N LEU A 111 -18.04 -6.05 -9.50
CA LEU A 111 -17.05 -5.95 -8.42
C LEU A 111 -15.82 -6.85 -8.61
N ASP A 112 -15.98 -8.05 -9.18
CA ASP A 112 -14.95 -9.10 -9.16
C ASP A 112 -14.39 -9.50 -10.54
N CYS A 113 -15.16 -9.27 -11.61
CA CYS A 113 -14.85 -9.82 -12.93
C CYS A 113 -14.19 -8.83 -13.91
N TRP A 114 -13.73 -7.68 -13.43
CA TRP A 114 -13.10 -6.63 -14.25
C TRP A 114 -11.63 -6.44 -13.89
N GLU A 115 -10.84 -6.03 -14.89
CA GLU A 115 -9.43 -5.68 -14.76
C GLU A 115 -9.21 -4.30 -15.41
N GLY A 116 -9.41 -3.23 -14.63
CA GLY A 116 -9.52 -1.87 -15.13
C GLY A 116 -10.78 -1.70 -16.00
N ASP A 117 -10.54 -1.42 -17.29
CA ASP A 117 -11.57 -1.10 -18.28
C ASP A 117 -12.00 -2.32 -19.12
N HIS A 118 -11.49 -3.52 -18.81
CA HIS A 118 -11.75 -4.77 -19.54
C HIS A 118 -12.47 -5.83 -18.68
N LEU A 119 -13.41 -6.56 -19.29
CA LEU A 119 -14.08 -7.69 -18.66
C LEU A 119 -13.19 -8.95 -18.69
N SER A 120 -12.83 -9.48 -17.53
CA SER A 120 -12.04 -10.70 -17.39
C SER A 120 -12.93 -11.93 -17.50
N GLY A 121 -13.11 -12.43 -18.72
CA GLY A 121 -13.91 -13.62 -19.01
C GLY A 121 -13.52 -14.85 -18.20
N ARG A 122 -12.24 -14.97 -17.77
CA ARG A 122 -11.77 -16.03 -16.87
C ARG A 122 -12.31 -15.86 -15.44
N ARG A 123 -12.29 -14.65 -14.88
CA ARG A 123 -12.86 -14.39 -13.53
C ARG A 123 -14.38 -14.64 -13.54
N MET A 124 -15.07 -14.21 -14.60
CA MET A 124 -16.51 -14.45 -14.76
C MET A 124 -16.85 -15.94 -14.93
N ALA A 125 -16.00 -16.74 -15.58
CA ALA A 125 -16.21 -18.17 -15.72
C ALA A 125 -16.32 -18.89 -14.36
N THR A 126 -15.57 -18.46 -13.34
CA THR A 126 -15.65 -18.99 -11.97
C THR A 126 -17.05 -18.85 -11.38
N TRP A 127 -17.68 -17.68 -11.53
CA TRP A 127 -19.05 -17.43 -11.04
C TRP A 127 -20.11 -18.10 -11.91
N MET A 128 -19.91 -18.10 -13.24
CA MET A 128 -20.82 -18.76 -14.18
C MET A 128 -20.82 -20.28 -14.06
N ALA A 129 -19.70 -20.91 -13.68
CA ALA A 129 -19.62 -22.36 -13.45
C ALA A 129 -20.66 -22.84 -12.43
N VAL A 130 -20.83 -22.09 -11.35
CA VAL A 130 -21.74 -22.40 -10.24
C VAL A 130 -23.19 -22.25 -10.68
N LEU A 131 -23.51 -21.16 -11.38
CA LEU A 131 -24.85 -20.93 -11.94
C LEU A 131 -25.23 -22.00 -12.97
N VAL A 132 -24.29 -22.42 -13.83
CA VAL A 132 -24.54 -23.41 -14.88
C VAL A 132 -24.61 -24.84 -14.33
N ALA A 133 -23.93 -25.13 -13.22
CA ALA A 133 -24.02 -26.42 -12.54
C ALA A 133 -25.29 -26.54 -11.67
N GLU A 134 -25.53 -25.59 -10.77
CA GLU A 134 -26.44 -25.77 -9.63
C GLU A 134 -27.75 -24.96 -9.70
N ALA A 135 -27.81 -23.86 -10.45
CA ALA A 135 -29.05 -23.06 -10.54
C ALA A 135 -30.10 -23.73 -11.42
N ASP A 136 -31.39 -23.62 -11.07
CA ASP A 136 -32.49 -24.16 -11.87
C ASP A 136 -32.65 -23.44 -13.23
N ASP A 137 -33.29 -24.12 -14.18
CA ASP A 137 -33.49 -23.62 -15.55
C ASP A 137 -34.25 -22.29 -15.63
N GLY A 138 -35.23 -22.07 -14.75
CA GLY A 138 -35.99 -20.83 -14.67
C GLY A 138 -35.13 -19.67 -14.16
N ARG A 139 -34.28 -19.95 -13.17
CA ARG A 139 -33.34 -18.96 -12.62
C ARG A 139 -32.18 -18.65 -13.54
N LEU A 140 -31.55 -19.66 -14.15
CA LEU A 140 -30.51 -19.46 -15.16
C LEU A 140 -31.03 -18.59 -16.32
N LYS A 141 -32.23 -18.91 -16.83
CA LYS A 141 -32.92 -18.10 -17.85
C LYS A 141 -33.16 -16.66 -17.38
N LYS A 142 -33.57 -16.47 -16.13
CA LYS A 142 -33.82 -15.14 -15.57
C LYS A 142 -32.53 -14.32 -15.47
N VAL A 143 -31.45 -14.91 -14.94
CA VAL A 143 -30.15 -14.26 -14.81
C VAL A 143 -29.62 -13.84 -16.19
N ILE A 144 -29.54 -14.75 -17.16
CA ILE A 144 -29.01 -14.44 -18.50
C ILE A 144 -29.81 -13.33 -19.21
N ARG A 145 -31.11 -13.18 -18.92
CA ARG A 145 -31.98 -12.13 -19.49
C ARG A 145 -31.91 -10.77 -18.79
N GLU A 146 -31.55 -10.75 -17.51
CA GLU A 146 -31.55 -9.53 -16.68
C GLU A 146 -30.13 -9.01 -16.40
N LEU A 147 -29.09 -9.77 -16.76
CA LEU A 147 -27.73 -9.26 -16.89
C LEU A 147 -27.64 -8.18 -17.97
N ASP A 148 -26.67 -7.29 -17.77
CA ASP A 148 -26.20 -6.30 -18.74
C ASP A 148 -25.86 -6.99 -20.08
N PRO A 149 -26.52 -6.64 -21.20
CA PRO A 149 -26.47 -7.43 -22.43
C PRO A 149 -25.07 -7.39 -23.06
N GLU A 150 -24.37 -6.26 -22.98
CA GLU A 150 -22.99 -6.14 -23.40
C GLU A 150 -22.04 -7.00 -22.55
N VAL A 151 -22.25 -7.09 -21.23
CA VAL A 151 -21.45 -7.97 -20.35
C VAL A 151 -21.60 -9.45 -20.71
N ILE A 152 -22.83 -9.95 -20.90
CA ILE A 152 -23.03 -11.36 -21.25
C ILE A 152 -22.58 -11.67 -22.69
N ALA A 153 -22.73 -10.72 -23.63
CA ALA A 153 -22.19 -10.85 -24.98
C ALA A 153 -20.64 -10.88 -24.99
N LEU A 154 -19.99 -10.01 -24.21
CA LEU A 154 -18.53 -10.02 -24.01
C LEU A 154 -18.05 -11.33 -23.41
N TYR A 155 -18.75 -11.88 -22.42
CA TYR A 155 -18.41 -13.18 -21.82
C TYR A 155 -18.47 -14.31 -22.85
N PHE A 156 -19.51 -14.36 -23.69
CA PHE A 156 -19.57 -15.33 -24.79
C PHE A 156 -18.45 -15.09 -25.80
N LYS A 157 -18.21 -13.84 -26.23
CA LYS A 157 -17.19 -13.48 -27.24
C LYS A 157 -15.75 -13.73 -26.76
N ALA A 158 -15.51 -13.71 -25.45
CA ALA A 158 -14.21 -14.05 -24.86
C ALA A 158 -13.86 -15.55 -24.98
N HIS A 159 -14.86 -16.43 -25.12
CA HIS A 159 -14.69 -17.88 -25.04
C HIS A 159 -15.25 -18.66 -26.24
N ILE A 160 -16.01 -18.02 -27.13
CA ILE A 160 -16.61 -18.60 -28.33
C ILE A 160 -16.43 -17.62 -29.51
N GLU A 161 -15.96 -18.14 -30.63
CA GLU A 161 -16.17 -17.55 -31.96
C GLU A 161 -17.34 -18.29 -32.64
N ALA A 162 -18.35 -17.55 -33.12
CA ALA A 162 -19.53 -18.11 -33.78
C ALA A 162 -19.48 -17.84 -35.28
N VAL A 163 -19.70 -18.87 -36.10
CA VAL A 163 -19.73 -18.80 -37.56
C VAL A 163 -21.07 -19.34 -38.06
N GLU A 164 -21.79 -18.60 -38.89
CA GLU A 164 -23.09 -19.03 -39.44
C GLU A 164 -22.91 -20.14 -40.48
N VAL A 165 -23.75 -21.18 -40.36
CA VAL A 165 -23.82 -22.30 -41.30
C VAL A 165 -24.95 -22.01 -42.29
N LEU A 166 -24.58 -21.49 -43.46
CA LEU A 166 -25.54 -21.07 -44.50
C LEU A 166 -26.27 -22.25 -45.17
N ASP A 167 -25.65 -23.43 -45.19
CA ASP A 167 -26.25 -24.68 -45.65
C ASP A 167 -26.02 -25.80 -44.62
N PRO A 168 -27.07 -26.26 -43.91
CA PRO A 168 -26.97 -27.36 -42.94
C PRO A 168 -26.49 -28.69 -43.55
N GLU A 169 -26.50 -28.87 -44.87
CA GLU A 169 -25.94 -30.05 -45.54
C GLU A 169 -24.41 -29.98 -45.72
N GLU A 170 -23.79 -28.79 -45.67
CA GLU A 170 -22.31 -28.63 -45.72
C GLU A 170 -21.63 -28.94 -44.38
N GLY A 171 -22.35 -28.84 -43.26
CA GLY A 171 -21.84 -29.17 -41.93
C GLY A 171 -20.86 -28.13 -41.36
N ILE A 172 -19.80 -28.59 -40.70
CA ILE A 172 -18.78 -27.72 -40.10
C ILE A 172 -17.78 -27.31 -41.20
N PRO A 173 -17.52 -26.00 -41.42
CA PRO A 173 -16.56 -25.56 -42.43
C PRO A 173 -15.13 -26.07 -42.19
N ASP A 174 -14.53 -26.73 -43.20
CA ASP A 174 -13.19 -27.36 -43.19
C ASP A 174 -12.00 -26.50 -42.72
N HIS A 175 -12.16 -25.17 -42.62
CA HIS A 175 -11.11 -24.23 -42.23
C HIS A 175 -11.11 -23.87 -40.74
N LEU A 176 -12.11 -24.34 -39.98
CA LEU A 176 -12.21 -24.13 -38.54
C LEU A 176 -11.36 -25.16 -37.77
N PRO A 177 -10.87 -24.82 -36.56
CA PRO A 177 -10.04 -25.73 -35.76
C PRO A 177 -10.85 -26.85 -35.11
N ASP A 178 -10.22 -27.97 -34.76
CA ASP A 178 -10.85 -29.19 -34.21
C ASP A 178 -11.77 -28.98 -32.98
N ARG A 179 -11.63 -27.87 -32.25
CA ARG A 179 -12.43 -27.48 -31.07
C ARG A 179 -13.78 -26.82 -31.42
N VAL A 180 -14.32 -27.16 -32.58
CA VAL A 180 -15.56 -26.59 -33.14
C VAL A 180 -16.71 -27.59 -33.05
N GLU A 181 -17.89 -27.12 -32.66
CA GLU A 181 -19.11 -27.93 -32.62
C GLU A 181 -20.30 -27.15 -33.20
N LEU A 182 -21.27 -27.85 -33.78
CA LEU A 182 -22.51 -27.21 -34.24
C LEU A 182 -23.39 -26.83 -33.04
N SER A 183 -24.07 -25.69 -33.15
CA SER A 183 -25.15 -25.32 -32.23
C SER A 183 -26.28 -26.37 -32.26
N PRO A 184 -27.10 -26.50 -31.21
CA PRO A 184 -28.15 -27.53 -31.14
C PRO A 184 -29.21 -27.52 -32.26
N ASP A 185 -29.31 -26.43 -33.02
CA ASP A 185 -30.17 -26.24 -34.20
C ASP A 185 -29.42 -26.33 -35.54
N ASN A 186 -28.09 -26.55 -35.51
CA ASN A 186 -27.15 -26.52 -36.63
C ASN A 186 -27.07 -25.18 -37.40
N ALA A 187 -27.51 -24.06 -36.81
CA ALA A 187 -27.43 -22.75 -37.45
C ALA A 187 -26.03 -22.11 -37.36
N TYR A 188 -25.22 -22.51 -36.39
CA TYR A 188 -23.87 -21.97 -36.16
C TYR A 188 -22.85 -23.08 -35.91
N ALA A 189 -21.61 -22.87 -36.38
CA ALA A 189 -20.42 -23.55 -35.92
C ALA A 189 -19.77 -22.70 -34.82
N LEU A 190 -19.66 -23.25 -33.62
CA LEU A 190 -19.14 -22.59 -32.43
C LEU A 190 -17.73 -23.10 -32.16
N VAL A 191 -16.73 -22.25 -32.35
CA VAL A 191 -15.33 -22.51 -32.03
C VAL A 191 -15.09 -22.09 -30.59
N TYR A 192 -14.84 -23.06 -29.71
CA TYR A 192 -14.59 -22.77 -28.29
C TYR A 192 -13.14 -22.32 -28.05
N THR A 193 -12.88 -21.80 -26.85
CA THR A 193 -11.53 -21.51 -26.33
C THR A 193 -10.67 -22.78 -26.18
N ASP A 194 -9.35 -22.63 -26.18
CA ASP A 194 -8.38 -23.71 -25.94
C ASP A 194 -8.27 -24.13 -24.45
N ASP A 195 -8.91 -23.38 -23.55
CA ASP A 195 -9.01 -23.72 -22.12
C ASP A 195 -10.17 -24.70 -21.90
N GLU A 196 -9.88 -26.00 -21.85
CA GLU A 196 -10.92 -27.06 -21.86
C GLU A 196 -11.89 -27.01 -20.68
N ASP A 197 -11.48 -26.53 -19.51
CA ASP A 197 -12.38 -26.38 -18.36
C ASP A 197 -13.44 -25.30 -18.65
N ILE A 198 -13.02 -24.18 -19.25
CA ILE A 198 -13.93 -23.12 -19.70
C ILE A 198 -14.73 -23.56 -20.93
N ALA A 199 -14.14 -24.29 -21.87
CA ALA A 199 -14.85 -24.81 -23.04
C ALA A 199 -15.95 -25.80 -22.64
N ALA A 200 -15.70 -26.69 -21.66
CA ALA A 200 -16.71 -27.57 -21.07
C ALA A 200 -17.87 -26.79 -20.41
N LEU A 201 -17.54 -25.73 -19.65
CA LEU A 201 -18.54 -24.82 -19.09
C LEU A 201 -19.37 -24.14 -20.20
N MET A 202 -18.73 -23.60 -21.24
CA MET A 202 -19.42 -22.91 -22.32
C MET A 202 -20.32 -23.86 -23.13
N ARG A 203 -19.90 -25.11 -23.38
CA ARG A 203 -20.75 -26.16 -23.98
C ARG A 203 -21.99 -26.43 -23.13
N ALA A 204 -21.83 -26.57 -21.80
CA ALA A 204 -22.94 -26.78 -20.88
C ALA A 204 -23.89 -25.58 -20.84
N LEU A 205 -23.36 -24.36 -20.81
CA LEU A 205 -24.12 -23.11 -20.84
C LEU A 205 -24.90 -22.95 -22.15
N VAL A 206 -24.27 -23.15 -23.31
CA VAL A 206 -24.93 -23.11 -24.63
C VAL A 206 -26.08 -24.13 -24.67
N LYS A 207 -25.82 -25.37 -24.25
CA LYS A 207 -26.84 -26.43 -24.24
C LYS A 207 -28.04 -26.04 -23.36
N ARG A 208 -27.81 -25.65 -22.10
CA ARG A 208 -28.88 -25.23 -21.19
C ARG A 208 -29.62 -24.00 -21.73
N LEU A 209 -28.91 -23.02 -22.27
CA LEU A 209 -29.51 -21.82 -22.83
C LEU A 209 -30.44 -22.14 -24.02
N TYR A 210 -30.07 -23.10 -24.87
CA TYR A 210 -30.96 -23.61 -25.93
C TYR A 210 -32.19 -24.36 -25.39
N GLU A 211 -32.05 -25.12 -24.31
CA GLU A 211 -33.18 -25.83 -23.70
C GLU A 211 -34.19 -24.84 -23.08
N VAL A 212 -33.71 -23.74 -22.47
CA VAL A 212 -34.57 -22.78 -21.76
C VAL A 212 -35.00 -21.59 -22.61
N ASP A 213 -34.17 -21.09 -23.52
CA ASP A 213 -34.41 -19.86 -24.30
C ASP A 213 -33.60 -19.73 -25.61
N PRO A 214 -33.94 -20.50 -26.67
CA PRO A 214 -33.23 -20.47 -27.95
C PRO A 214 -33.05 -19.08 -28.57
N ALA A 215 -34.04 -18.20 -28.40
CA ALA A 215 -34.00 -16.84 -28.94
C ALA A 215 -32.87 -16.00 -28.34
N MET A 216 -32.55 -16.20 -27.05
CA MET A 216 -31.43 -15.51 -26.40
C MET A 216 -30.09 -16.06 -26.89
N ALA A 217 -29.96 -17.38 -27.12
CA ALA A 217 -28.76 -17.94 -27.71
C ALA A 217 -28.46 -17.33 -29.09
N TRP A 218 -29.48 -17.17 -29.93
CA TRP A 218 -29.36 -16.49 -31.23
C TRP A 218 -28.93 -15.03 -31.08
N THR A 219 -29.53 -14.27 -30.17
CA THR A 219 -29.13 -12.88 -29.90
C THR A 219 -27.66 -12.79 -29.49
N LEU A 220 -27.19 -13.65 -28.60
CA LEU A 220 -25.80 -13.67 -28.14
C LEU A 220 -24.84 -14.07 -29.26
N PHE A 221 -25.18 -15.05 -30.10
CA PHE A 221 -24.32 -15.46 -31.21
C PHE A 221 -24.22 -14.38 -32.30
N GLU A 222 -25.30 -13.65 -32.60
CA GLU A 222 -25.23 -12.51 -33.52
C GLU A 222 -24.39 -11.36 -32.92
N ALA A 223 -24.48 -11.10 -31.61
CA ALA A 223 -23.59 -10.13 -30.96
C ALA A 223 -22.11 -10.56 -31.01
N VAL A 224 -21.82 -11.83 -30.71
CA VAL A 224 -20.47 -12.43 -30.85
C VAL A 224 -19.94 -12.27 -32.28
N ARG A 225 -20.78 -12.39 -33.30
CA ARG A 225 -20.39 -12.22 -34.71
C ARG A 225 -20.15 -10.77 -35.11
N TRP A 226 -21.10 -9.88 -34.83
CA TRP A 226 -21.17 -8.57 -35.48
C TRP A 226 -20.75 -7.41 -34.60
N GLU A 227 -20.85 -7.52 -33.27
CA GLU A 227 -20.55 -6.41 -32.37
C GLU A 227 -19.05 -6.30 -32.08
N LEU A 228 -18.57 -5.06 -32.07
CA LEU A 228 -17.16 -4.76 -31.85
C LEU A 228 -16.86 -4.78 -30.34
N THR A 229 -15.89 -5.59 -29.91
CA THR A 229 -15.52 -5.75 -28.50
C THR A 229 -15.37 -4.42 -27.77
N SER A 230 -14.61 -3.47 -28.35
CA SER A 230 -14.36 -2.17 -27.72
C SER A 230 -15.60 -1.26 -27.61
N GLN A 231 -16.67 -1.51 -28.35
CA GLN A 231 -17.94 -0.77 -28.21
C GLN A 231 -18.78 -1.35 -27.08
N MET A 232 -18.83 -2.68 -26.97
CA MET A 232 -19.48 -3.36 -25.85
C MET A 232 -18.76 -3.06 -24.53
N GLU A 233 -17.43 -3.09 -24.50
CA GLU A 233 -16.63 -2.78 -23.30
C GLU A 233 -16.90 -1.37 -22.78
N GLU A 234 -16.88 -0.36 -23.65
CA GLU A 234 -17.19 1.03 -23.29
C GLU A 234 -18.61 1.18 -22.73
N MET A 235 -19.61 0.53 -23.33
CA MET A 235 -21.00 0.59 -22.87
C MET A 235 -21.18 -0.11 -21.52
N ALA A 236 -20.67 -1.34 -21.39
CA ALA A 236 -20.67 -2.12 -20.16
C ALA A 236 -19.92 -1.40 -19.02
N LEU A 237 -18.80 -0.73 -19.32
CA LEU A 237 -18.03 0.05 -18.35
C LEU A 237 -18.81 1.29 -17.87
N GLN A 238 -19.55 1.97 -18.75
CA GLN A 238 -20.40 3.10 -18.36
C GLN A 238 -21.53 2.64 -17.41
N TRP A 239 -22.20 1.53 -17.72
CA TRP A 239 -23.23 0.97 -16.85
C TRP A 239 -22.66 0.43 -15.52
N ARG A 240 -21.53 -0.31 -15.56
CA ARG A 240 -20.76 -0.73 -14.38
C ARG A 240 -20.46 0.46 -13.48
N THR A 241 -19.92 1.54 -14.04
CA THR A 241 -19.57 2.76 -13.28
C THR A 241 -20.81 3.33 -12.59
N SER A 242 -21.93 3.46 -13.31
CA SER A 242 -23.17 3.96 -12.73
C SER A 242 -23.72 3.08 -11.59
N ARG A 243 -23.58 1.75 -11.68
CA ARG A 243 -24.00 0.81 -10.61
C ARG A 243 -23.04 0.86 -9.42
N LEU A 244 -21.74 0.96 -9.67
CA LEU A 244 -20.70 1.02 -8.62
C LEU A 244 -20.67 2.35 -7.86
N GLU A 245 -21.16 3.45 -8.47
CA GLU A 245 -21.35 4.75 -7.81
C GLU A 245 -22.34 4.68 -6.63
N GLU A 246 -23.35 3.80 -6.68
CA GLU A 246 -24.30 3.57 -5.58
C GLU A 246 -23.61 3.00 -4.33
N PHE A 247 -22.54 2.21 -4.53
CA PHE A 247 -21.68 1.68 -3.46
C PHE A 247 -20.48 2.61 -3.13
N GLY A 248 -20.45 3.81 -3.70
CA GLY A 248 -19.43 4.83 -3.41
C GLY A 248 -18.10 4.66 -4.15
N TYR A 249 -18.01 3.75 -5.12
CA TYR A 249 -16.89 3.68 -6.06
C TYR A 249 -17.16 4.60 -7.24
N VAL A 250 -16.26 5.55 -7.50
CA VAL A 250 -16.38 6.49 -8.63
C VAL A 250 -15.39 6.11 -9.73
N ALA A 251 -15.62 6.59 -10.96
CA ALA A 251 -14.68 6.44 -12.07
C ALA A 251 -13.24 6.81 -11.65
N ARG A 252 -12.24 6.04 -12.09
CA ARG A 252 -10.85 6.19 -11.63
C ARG A 252 -10.26 7.58 -11.87
N THR A 253 -10.68 8.24 -12.95
CA THR A 253 -10.31 9.62 -13.26
C THR A 253 -10.83 10.63 -12.22
N GLU A 254 -12.03 10.43 -11.67
CA GLU A 254 -12.54 11.21 -10.53
C GLU A 254 -11.83 10.79 -9.23
N ALA A 255 -11.65 9.48 -9.01
CA ALA A 255 -11.04 8.94 -7.81
C ALA A 255 -9.64 9.55 -7.57
N LEU A 256 -8.83 9.71 -8.62
CA LEU A 256 -7.51 10.37 -8.57
C LEU A 256 -7.56 11.80 -7.99
N ALA A 257 -8.68 12.50 -8.08
CA ALA A 257 -8.85 13.83 -7.47
C ALA A 257 -8.89 13.79 -5.93
N VAL A 258 -8.89 12.60 -5.30
CA VAL A 258 -8.59 12.43 -3.85
C VAL A 258 -7.15 12.83 -3.53
N TYR A 259 -6.21 12.60 -4.47
CA TYR A 259 -4.80 13.00 -4.38
C TYR A 259 -4.54 14.41 -4.95
N GLY A 260 -5.59 15.21 -5.15
CA GLY A 260 -5.46 16.61 -5.59
C GLY A 260 -4.69 17.46 -4.58
N TYR A 261 -3.66 18.18 -5.04
CA TYR A 261 -2.83 19.01 -4.17
C TYR A 261 -3.62 20.16 -3.52
N LEU A 262 -3.47 20.30 -2.22
CA LEU A 262 -4.11 21.34 -1.42
C LEU A 262 -3.05 21.96 -0.49
N ASN A 263 -2.71 23.24 -0.70
CA ASN A 263 -1.69 23.93 0.08
C ASN A 263 -2.03 23.92 1.59
N PRO A 264 -1.28 23.18 2.45
CA PRO A 264 -1.67 22.96 3.84
C PRO A 264 -1.77 24.25 4.65
N VAL A 265 -0.77 25.13 4.53
CA VAL A 265 -0.67 26.38 5.29
C VAL A 265 -1.85 27.29 4.98
N ARG A 266 -2.13 27.55 3.69
CA ARG A 266 -3.26 28.39 3.25
C ARG A 266 -4.61 27.79 3.65
N PHE A 267 -4.75 26.46 3.66
CA PHE A 267 -5.97 25.80 4.09
C PHE A 267 -6.24 26.06 5.58
N ARG A 268 -5.24 25.82 6.43
CA ARG A 268 -5.34 26.08 7.87
C ARG A 268 -5.63 27.56 8.15
N GLU A 269 -4.97 28.48 7.46
CA GLU A 269 -5.24 29.92 7.59
C GLU A 269 -6.67 30.32 7.21
N ARG A 270 -7.23 29.71 6.15
CA ARG A 270 -8.64 29.93 5.78
C ARG A 270 -9.59 29.32 6.81
N TRP A 271 -9.33 28.10 7.27
CA TRP A 271 -10.12 27.44 8.31
C TRP A 271 -10.11 28.25 9.63
N GLU A 272 -8.95 28.75 10.06
CA GLU A 272 -8.80 29.60 11.26
C GLU A 272 -9.60 30.92 11.16
N LYS A 273 -9.86 31.41 9.95
CA LYS A 273 -10.67 32.62 9.69
C LYS A 273 -12.17 32.34 9.50
N GLY A 274 -12.56 31.08 9.29
CA GLY A 274 -13.90 30.71 8.83
C GLY A 274 -14.13 30.89 7.32
N ASP A 275 -13.06 31.10 6.53
CA ASP A 275 -13.10 31.34 5.08
C ASP A 275 -13.18 30.02 4.27
N ILE A 276 -13.74 28.95 4.84
CA ILE A 276 -14.00 27.68 4.15
C ILE A 276 -15.51 27.49 3.94
N GLU A 277 -15.88 26.81 2.86
CA GLU A 277 -17.27 26.44 2.64
C GLU A 277 -17.73 25.47 3.73
N ALA A 278 -18.94 25.68 4.24
CA ALA A 278 -19.50 24.82 5.27
C ALA A 278 -19.65 23.39 4.73
N LYS A 279 -19.13 22.41 5.46
CA LYS A 279 -19.33 20.99 5.19
C LYS A 279 -20.82 20.69 4.99
N VAL A 280 -21.17 20.23 3.79
CA VAL A 280 -22.53 19.77 3.49
C VAL A 280 -22.84 18.57 4.37
N GLN A 281 -23.84 18.70 5.23
CA GLN A 281 -24.31 17.60 6.06
C GLN A 281 -25.26 16.74 5.23
N LEU A 282 -24.70 15.75 4.54
CA LEU A 282 -25.48 14.65 4.00
C LEU A 282 -25.91 13.74 5.15
N ALA A 283 -27.09 13.13 5.03
CA ALA A 283 -27.45 11.99 5.87
C ALA A 283 -26.47 10.83 5.58
N ALA A 284 -26.13 10.04 6.59
CA ALA A 284 -25.54 8.74 6.32
C ALA A 284 -26.58 7.89 5.56
N PRO A 285 -26.18 7.05 4.60
CA PRO A 285 -27.08 6.08 3.99
C PRO A 285 -27.58 5.09 5.06
N GLU A 286 -28.80 4.57 4.90
CA GLU A 286 -29.44 3.69 5.91
C GLU A 286 -28.65 2.41 6.19
N THR A 287 -27.89 1.94 5.19
CA THR A 287 -26.83 0.93 5.33
C THR A 287 -25.65 1.34 4.45
N PHE A 288 -24.44 0.94 4.83
CA PHE A 288 -23.25 1.01 3.98
C PHE A 288 -22.32 -0.14 4.35
N ASP A 289 -21.92 -0.92 3.37
CA ASP A 289 -21.18 -2.15 3.63
C ASP A 289 -19.68 -1.87 3.74
N VAL A 290 -19.09 -2.32 4.86
CA VAL A 290 -17.69 -2.05 5.21
C VAL A 290 -16.97 -3.40 5.30
N PRO A 291 -16.02 -3.69 4.40
CA PRO A 291 -15.19 -4.88 4.51
C PRO A 291 -14.48 -4.97 5.87
N ARG A 292 -14.48 -6.16 6.47
CA ARG A 292 -13.93 -6.43 7.80
C ARG A 292 -12.45 -6.07 7.87
N VAL A 293 -11.71 -6.26 6.78
CA VAL A 293 -10.31 -5.81 6.65
C VAL A 293 -10.17 -4.29 6.85
N LEU A 294 -11.16 -3.47 6.47
CA LEU A 294 -11.13 -2.02 6.73
C LEU A 294 -11.24 -1.74 8.23
N VAL A 295 -12.08 -2.49 8.95
CA VAL A 295 -12.31 -2.36 10.40
C VAL A 295 -11.14 -2.91 11.21
N GLU A 296 -10.56 -4.04 10.80
CA GLU A 296 -9.39 -4.67 11.44
C GLU A 296 -8.11 -3.84 11.29
N ASN A 297 -8.01 -2.98 10.27
CA ASN A 297 -6.83 -2.15 10.00
C ASN A 297 -7.00 -0.68 10.42
N LEU A 298 -8.01 -0.38 11.24
CA LEU A 298 -8.14 0.90 11.95
C LEU A 298 -7.08 0.94 13.07
N ASP A 299 -5.94 1.58 12.81
CA ASP A 299 -4.90 1.74 13.82
C ASP A 299 -5.30 2.80 14.86
N GLU A 300 -5.86 2.36 16.00
CA GLU A 300 -6.30 3.20 17.13
C GLU A 300 -5.25 4.24 17.61
N ARG A 301 -3.97 4.04 17.32
CA ARG A 301 -2.88 4.98 17.65
C ARG A 301 -2.90 6.26 16.79
N LEU A 302 -3.62 6.23 15.67
CA LEU A 302 -3.77 7.36 14.76
C LEU A 302 -4.63 8.46 15.39
N PHE A 303 -4.14 9.70 15.31
CA PHE A 303 -4.79 10.85 15.93
C PHE A 303 -6.24 11.05 15.47
N PHE A 304 -6.56 10.73 14.21
CA PHE A 304 -7.94 10.78 13.72
C PHE A 304 -8.89 9.89 14.54
N PHE A 305 -8.54 8.62 14.76
CA PHE A 305 -9.39 7.69 15.51
C PHE A 305 -9.46 8.05 17.00
N THR A 306 -8.35 8.51 17.58
CA THR A 306 -8.33 9.06 18.96
C THR A 306 -9.31 10.23 19.13
N VAL A 307 -9.44 11.11 18.13
CA VAL A 307 -10.39 12.24 18.17
C VAL A 307 -11.83 11.77 17.98
N VAL A 308 -12.09 10.81 17.08
CA VAL A 308 -13.44 10.29 16.84
C VAL A 308 -13.97 9.51 18.05
N ASP A 309 -13.11 8.75 18.74
CA ASP A 309 -13.49 8.01 19.96
C ASP A 309 -13.82 8.91 21.16
N ALA A 310 -13.41 10.18 21.11
CA ALA A 310 -13.77 11.20 22.08
C ALA A 310 -15.12 11.91 21.78
N LEU A 311 -15.80 11.56 20.69
CA LEU A 311 -17.11 12.13 20.33
C LEU A 311 -18.25 11.40 21.02
N GLU A 312 -19.24 12.17 21.52
CA GLU A 312 -20.48 11.65 22.12
C GLU A 312 -21.68 11.67 21.14
N ASP A 313 -21.52 12.29 19.97
CA ASP A 313 -22.57 12.54 18.98
C ASP A 313 -22.65 11.36 18.00
N GLU A 314 -23.44 10.33 18.33
CA GLU A 314 -23.58 9.08 17.54
C GLU A 314 -23.89 9.36 16.05
N ALA A 315 -24.84 10.25 15.76
CA ALA A 315 -25.20 10.61 14.40
C ALA A 315 -24.05 11.32 13.63
N LEU A 316 -23.15 12.01 14.33
CA LEU A 316 -21.91 12.50 13.71
C LEU A 316 -20.94 11.35 13.43
N ILE A 317 -20.79 10.39 14.34
CA ILE A 317 -19.89 9.24 14.16
C ILE A 317 -20.34 8.40 12.96
N GLU A 318 -21.64 8.17 12.77
CA GLU A 318 -22.22 7.52 11.58
C GLU A 318 -21.87 8.26 10.28
N ARG A 319 -22.02 9.60 10.24
CA ARG A 319 -21.62 10.40 9.07
C ARG A 319 -20.12 10.33 8.79
N ILE A 320 -19.29 10.30 9.84
CA ILE A 320 -17.83 10.13 9.71
C ILE A 320 -17.50 8.73 9.17
N ALA A 321 -18.18 7.69 9.63
CA ALA A 321 -18.02 6.31 9.14
C ALA A 321 -18.40 6.18 7.65
N ALA A 322 -19.50 6.80 7.23
CA ALA A 322 -19.89 6.86 5.82
C ALA A 322 -18.88 7.66 4.97
N GLU A 323 -18.42 8.84 5.42
CA GLU A 323 -17.36 9.61 4.74
C GLU A 323 -16.03 8.85 4.65
N LEU A 324 -15.67 8.08 5.69
CA LEU A 324 -14.44 7.30 5.73
C LEU A 324 -14.50 6.12 4.76
N THR A 325 -15.63 5.41 4.70
CA THR A 325 -15.88 4.32 3.74
C THR A 325 -15.79 4.85 2.31
N ALA A 326 -16.49 5.96 2.03
CA ALA A 326 -16.46 6.61 0.72
C ALA A 326 -15.08 7.25 0.38
N LEU A 327 -14.21 7.48 1.36
CA LEU A 327 -12.82 7.89 1.16
C LEU A 327 -11.92 6.69 0.85
N ASN A 328 -12.06 5.58 1.57
CA ASN A 328 -11.33 4.34 1.34
C ASN A 328 -11.63 3.75 -0.05
N ASN A 329 -12.91 3.68 -0.45
CA ASN A 329 -13.30 3.18 -1.77
C ASN A 329 -12.67 4.04 -2.88
N ARG A 330 -12.63 5.38 -2.71
CA ARG A 330 -11.96 6.29 -3.65
C ARG A 330 -10.44 6.13 -3.66
N THR A 331 -9.78 5.92 -2.52
CA THR A 331 -8.31 5.74 -2.51
C THR A 331 -7.90 4.39 -3.08
N MET A 332 -8.68 3.33 -2.87
CA MET A 332 -8.49 2.02 -3.51
C MET A 332 -8.54 2.14 -5.03
N ILE A 333 -9.62 2.68 -5.59
CA ILE A 333 -9.77 2.87 -7.05
C ILE A 333 -8.67 3.81 -7.61
N ALA A 334 -8.35 4.90 -6.93
CA ALA A 334 -7.29 5.83 -7.33
C ALA A 334 -5.89 5.18 -7.37
N ASP A 335 -5.66 4.18 -6.53
CA ASP A 335 -4.42 3.40 -6.47
C ASP A 335 -4.45 2.14 -7.36
N GLY A 336 -5.58 1.87 -8.04
CA GLY A 336 -5.73 0.77 -8.99
C GLY A 336 -6.08 -0.58 -8.34
N ILE A 337 -6.68 -0.56 -7.15
CA ILE A 337 -7.22 -1.77 -6.49
C ILE A 337 -8.69 -1.91 -6.89
N GLU A 338 -9.05 -3.03 -7.52
CA GLU A 338 -10.43 -3.36 -7.87
C GLU A 338 -11.28 -3.63 -6.60
N PRO A 339 -12.59 -3.36 -6.62
CA PRO A 339 -13.47 -3.57 -5.46
C PRO A 339 -13.42 -4.98 -4.86
N GLY A 340 -13.32 -6.03 -5.69
CA GLY A 340 -13.23 -7.42 -5.26
C GLY A 340 -11.89 -7.83 -4.64
N GLU A 341 -10.84 -7.01 -4.73
CA GLU A 341 -9.50 -7.28 -4.21
C GLU A 341 -9.31 -6.73 -2.78
N ILE A 342 -10.28 -7.07 -1.93
CA ILE A 342 -10.46 -6.57 -0.55
C ILE A 342 -9.17 -6.65 0.29
N GLU A 343 -8.48 -7.78 0.29
CA GLU A 343 -7.23 -7.95 1.06
C GLU A 343 -6.07 -7.07 0.55
N THR A 344 -5.98 -6.85 -0.76
CA THR A 344 -4.95 -6.00 -1.38
C THR A 344 -5.12 -4.53 -0.96
N GLY A 345 -6.35 -4.11 -0.63
CA GLY A 345 -6.68 -2.76 -0.15
C GLY A 345 -6.06 -2.39 1.21
N ARG A 346 -5.58 -3.36 2.00
CA ARG A 346 -5.12 -3.16 3.39
C ARG A 346 -4.14 -1.98 3.58
N GLU A 347 -3.09 -1.91 2.76
CA GLU A 347 -2.08 -0.85 2.87
C GLU A 347 -2.60 0.51 2.39
N VAL A 348 -3.53 0.53 1.43
CA VAL A 348 -4.20 1.76 0.96
C VAL A 348 -5.01 2.39 2.10
N VAL A 349 -5.71 1.56 2.86
CA VAL A 349 -6.58 1.96 3.98
C VAL A 349 -5.75 2.47 5.15
N ARG A 350 -4.68 1.74 5.50
CA ARG A 350 -3.69 2.17 6.51
C ARG A 350 -3.10 3.54 6.16
N ARG A 351 -2.64 3.71 4.91
CA ARG A 351 -2.16 5.00 4.37
C ARG A 351 -3.23 6.09 4.38
N THR A 352 -4.49 5.74 4.13
CA THR A 352 -5.63 6.67 4.15
C THR A 352 -5.88 7.21 5.55
N GLY A 353 -5.89 6.34 6.57
CA GLY A 353 -5.90 6.74 7.98
C GLY A 353 -4.70 7.60 8.37
N GLY A 354 -3.52 7.29 7.81
CA GLY A 354 -2.28 8.06 7.99
C GLY A 354 -2.39 9.50 7.49
N TYR A 355 -2.64 9.70 6.19
CA TYR A 355 -2.78 11.05 5.63
C TYR A 355 -3.96 11.81 6.26
N LEU A 356 -5.06 11.14 6.61
CA LEU A 356 -6.18 11.77 7.30
C LEU A 356 -5.77 12.29 8.69
N SER A 357 -5.00 11.50 9.45
CA SER A 357 -4.48 11.87 10.78
C SER A 357 -3.46 12.99 10.70
N LEU A 358 -2.51 12.91 9.77
CA LEU A 358 -1.52 13.97 9.53
C LEU A 358 -2.19 15.29 9.14
N GLY A 359 -3.20 15.25 8.27
CA GLY A 359 -3.99 16.42 7.91
C GLY A 359 -4.73 17.01 9.11
N LEU A 360 -5.33 16.16 9.95
CA LEU A 360 -6.00 16.60 11.18
C LEU A 360 -5.02 17.19 12.20
N GLU A 361 -3.87 16.55 12.46
CA GLU A 361 -2.81 17.08 13.32
C GLU A 361 -2.36 18.46 12.85
N PHE A 362 -2.05 18.62 11.56
CA PHE A 362 -1.57 19.88 11.01
C PHE A 362 -2.57 21.03 11.17
N VAL A 363 -3.86 20.78 10.90
CA VAL A 363 -4.92 21.80 10.97
C VAL A 363 -5.35 22.08 12.43
N SER A 364 -5.42 21.06 13.27
CA SER A 364 -5.80 21.17 14.69
C SER A 364 -4.66 21.54 15.63
N ARG A 365 -3.40 21.43 15.19
CA ARG A 365 -2.20 21.53 16.03
C ARG A 365 -2.21 20.54 17.22
N THR A 366 -2.83 19.37 17.00
CA THR A 366 -3.02 18.30 18.01
C THR A 366 -3.87 18.73 19.22
N GLU A 367 -4.59 19.86 19.14
CA GLU A 367 -5.54 20.31 20.16
C GLU A 367 -6.90 19.59 19.99
N LEU A 368 -7.30 18.73 20.93
CA LEU A 368 -8.52 17.90 20.82
C LEU A 368 -9.81 18.70 20.51
N ALA A 369 -10.09 19.76 21.27
CA ALA A 369 -11.26 20.65 21.04
C ALA A 369 -11.18 21.48 19.74
N ARG A 370 -10.01 21.50 19.10
CA ARG A 370 -9.81 22.08 17.76
C ARG A 370 -10.03 21.01 16.69
N ALA A 371 -9.52 19.81 16.92
CA ALA A 371 -9.70 18.64 16.05
C ALA A 371 -11.18 18.24 15.90
N GLU A 372 -11.97 18.22 16.97
CA GLU A 372 -13.42 18.01 16.90
C GLU A 372 -14.09 19.04 15.96
N ARG A 373 -13.77 20.33 16.14
CA ARG A 373 -14.31 21.40 15.29
C ARG A 373 -13.89 21.22 13.83
N VAL A 374 -12.67 20.77 13.56
CA VAL A 374 -12.20 20.44 12.22
C VAL A 374 -13.05 19.31 11.61
N ILE A 375 -13.23 18.19 12.31
CA ILE A 375 -14.04 17.05 11.81
C ILE A 375 -15.50 17.45 11.53
N ARG A 376 -16.10 18.29 12.40
CA ARG A 376 -17.45 18.83 12.22
C ARG A 376 -17.59 19.81 11.04
N THR A 377 -16.51 20.46 10.61
CA THR A 377 -16.56 21.57 9.61
C THR A 377 -15.84 21.28 8.30
N VAL A 378 -15.05 20.21 8.21
CA VAL A 378 -14.24 19.87 7.03
C VAL A 378 -14.58 18.46 6.52
N PRO A 379 -14.82 18.26 5.20
CA PRO A 379 -14.96 16.93 4.60
C PRO A 379 -13.68 16.10 4.77
N LEU A 380 -13.79 14.80 5.08
CA LEU A 380 -12.60 13.97 5.32
C LEU A 380 -11.63 13.94 4.13
N ARG A 381 -12.15 13.99 2.90
CA ARG A 381 -11.36 14.13 1.67
C ARG A 381 -10.41 15.34 1.68
N GLN A 382 -10.84 16.49 2.21
CA GLN A 382 -9.98 17.69 2.26
C GLN A 382 -8.89 17.56 3.32
N LEU A 383 -9.17 16.91 4.45
CA LEU A 383 -8.17 16.61 5.47
C LEU A 383 -7.12 15.63 4.96
N PHE A 384 -7.55 14.56 4.29
CA PHE A 384 -6.67 13.64 3.56
C PHE A 384 -5.80 14.38 2.55
N GLN A 385 -6.38 15.27 1.72
CA GLN A 385 -5.63 16.07 0.74
C GLN A 385 -4.57 16.96 1.40
N VAL A 386 -4.85 17.55 2.58
CA VAL A 386 -3.87 18.32 3.35
C VAL A 386 -2.72 17.44 3.83
N GLY A 387 -3.00 16.26 4.41
CA GLY A 387 -1.97 15.34 4.88
C GLY A 387 -1.12 14.76 3.76
N TYR A 388 -1.76 14.29 2.67
CA TYR A 388 -1.07 13.88 1.46
C TYR A 388 -0.19 15.02 0.90
N SER A 389 -0.69 16.25 0.88
CA SER A 389 0.07 17.40 0.37
C SER A 389 1.30 17.74 1.22
N LEU A 390 1.29 17.47 2.53
CA LEU A 390 2.48 17.60 3.38
C LEU A 390 3.57 16.61 2.96
N ALA A 391 3.23 15.33 2.82
CA ALA A 391 4.15 14.29 2.35
C ALA A 391 4.61 14.54 0.89
N HIS A 392 3.70 14.97 0.01
CA HIS A 392 4.00 15.32 -1.38
C HIS A 392 4.97 16.51 -1.48
N ASN A 393 4.84 17.53 -0.60
CA ASN A 393 5.80 18.63 -0.54
C ASN A 393 7.22 18.16 -0.13
N LEU A 394 7.37 17.05 0.61
CA LEU A 394 8.67 16.44 0.89
C LEU A 394 9.22 15.72 -0.34
N LYS A 395 8.39 14.92 -1.03
CA LYS A 395 8.75 14.29 -2.30
C LYS A 395 9.26 15.30 -3.33
N LEU A 396 8.56 16.43 -3.49
CA LEU A 396 8.99 17.50 -4.41
C LEU A 396 10.35 18.11 -4.03
N LYS A 397 10.71 18.18 -2.74
CA LYS A 397 12.02 18.65 -2.29
C LYS A 397 13.12 17.61 -2.49
N ALA A 398 12.84 16.33 -2.25
CA ALA A 398 13.77 15.23 -2.53
C ALA A 398 14.10 15.19 -4.03
N ALA A 399 13.08 15.18 -4.90
CA ALA A 399 13.23 15.20 -6.35
C ALA A 399 13.99 16.46 -6.87
N GLN A 400 13.91 17.60 -6.18
CA GLN A 400 14.71 18.79 -6.51
C GLN A 400 16.20 18.62 -6.18
N LEU A 401 16.56 17.79 -5.21
CA LEU A 401 17.95 17.46 -4.89
C LEU A 401 18.50 16.39 -5.85
N GLU A 402 17.67 15.41 -6.25
CA GLU A 402 17.98 14.36 -7.23
C GLU A 402 18.26 14.91 -8.65
N GLN A 403 17.66 16.05 -9.02
CA GLN A 403 17.94 16.74 -10.29
C GLN A 403 19.40 17.20 -10.44
N ARG A 404 20.20 17.13 -9.37
CA ARG A 404 21.63 17.37 -9.39
C ARG A 404 22.36 16.03 -9.32
N PRO A 405 23.34 15.74 -10.20
CA PRO A 405 24.11 14.49 -10.19
C PRO A 405 25.16 14.49 -9.06
N THR A 406 24.72 14.77 -7.84
CA THR A 406 25.55 15.02 -6.65
C THR A 406 24.94 14.40 -5.39
N LEU A 407 24.02 13.44 -5.55
CA LEU A 407 23.63 12.46 -4.52
C LEU A 407 24.17 11.04 -4.81
N THR A 408 24.68 10.83 -6.03
CA THR A 408 25.22 9.56 -6.54
C THR A 408 26.56 9.85 -7.21
N LEU A 409 27.59 9.05 -6.91
CA LEU A 409 28.88 9.05 -7.61
C LEU A 409 29.16 7.73 -8.34
N VAL A 410 28.55 6.63 -7.89
CA VAL A 410 28.73 5.28 -8.44
C VAL A 410 27.59 4.99 -9.41
N GLU A 411 27.90 4.55 -10.63
CA GLU A 411 26.98 4.58 -11.78
C GLU A 411 25.79 3.62 -11.61
N ASP A 412 25.99 2.50 -10.91
CA ASP A 412 24.98 1.47 -10.63
C ASP A 412 24.42 1.50 -9.20
N LEU A 413 24.76 2.51 -8.38
CA LEU A 413 24.33 2.60 -6.97
C LEU A 413 23.64 3.95 -6.69
N PRO A 414 22.30 4.03 -6.85
CA PRO A 414 21.54 5.22 -6.49
C PRO A 414 21.80 5.66 -5.05
N TYR A 415 21.92 6.97 -4.85
CA TYR A 415 22.16 7.58 -3.54
C TYR A 415 23.49 7.20 -2.87
N SER A 416 24.54 6.81 -3.62
CA SER A 416 25.84 6.38 -3.05
C SER A 416 26.55 7.42 -2.15
N LEU A 417 26.10 8.67 -2.08
CA LEU A 417 26.60 9.68 -1.14
C LEU A 417 25.77 9.80 0.15
N LEU A 418 24.60 9.17 0.22
CA LEU A 418 23.73 9.19 1.39
C LEU A 418 24.15 8.04 2.33
N ASN A 419 24.01 8.25 3.64
CA ASN A 419 24.09 7.12 4.56
C ASN A 419 22.84 6.22 4.39
N PRO A 420 22.85 4.95 4.85
CA PRO A 420 21.76 4.00 4.59
C PRO A 420 20.38 4.48 5.03
N ASP A 421 20.28 5.22 6.14
CA ASP A 421 19.02 5.75 6.63
C ASP A 421 18.52 6.87 5.72
N GLU A 422 19.41 7.78 5.31
CA GLU A 422 19.14 8.87 4.35
C GLU A 422 18.69 8.34 2.99
N ALA A 423 19.33 7.28 2.48
CA ALA A 423 18.93 6.61 1.24
C ALA A 423 17.51 6.04 1.34
N ALA A 424 17.20 5.29 2.41
CA ALA A 424 15.86 4.74 2.64
C ALA A 424 14.76 5.84 2.74
N LEU A 425 15.08 7.02 3.28
CA LEU A 425 14.15 8.15 3.27
C LEU A 425 13.88 8.65 1.84
N PHE A 426 14.90 8.71 0.98
CA PHE A 426 14.72 9.13 -0.41
C PHE A 426 13.95 8.08 -1.22
N GLU A 427 14.25 6.79 -1.05
CA GLU A 427 13.48 5.68 -1.62
C GLU A 427 11.99 5.78 -1.24
N GLY A 428 11.68 5.96 0.05
CA GLY A 428 10.31 6.09 0.55
C GLY A 428 9.58 7.33 0.03
N LEU A 429 10.28 8.46 -0.10
CA LEU A 429 9.72 9.68 -0.69
C LEU A 429 9.48 9.57 -2.20
N SER A 430 10.33 8.82 -2.92
CA SER A 430 10.24 8.66 -4.37
C SER A 430 9.13 7.69 -4.81
N ALA A 431 8.61 6.86 -3.91
CA ALA A 431 7.44 6.00 -4.13
C ALA A 431 6.19 6.75 -4.67
N VAL A 432 5.32 6.04 -5.41
CA VAL A 432 4.11 6.61 -6.06
C VAL A 432 3.18 7.32 -5.06
N ARG A 433 3.13 6.81 -3.82
CA ARG A 433 2.58 7.49 -2.64
C ARG A 433 3.72 7.59 -1.62
N PRO A 434 4.13 8.80 -1.18
CA PRO A 434 5.30 8.93 -0.31
C PRO A 434 5.12 8.20 1.02
N THR A 435 6.12 7.42 1.41
CA THR A 435 6.29 6.78 2.71
C THR A 435 7.41 7.45 3.51
N TYR A 436 7.37 7.28 4.82
CA TYR A 436 8.37 7.78 5.75
C TYR A 436 9.33 6.65 6.12
N ALA A 437 10.63 6.88 5.99
CA ALA A 437 11.64 5.99 6.56
C ALA A 437 12.32 6.63 7.78
N ALA A 438 12.21 6.00 8.95
CA ALA A 438 12.90 6.44 10.15
C ALA A 438 14.40 6.15 10.06
N ASP A 439 14.70 4.94 9.61
CA ASP A 439 16.00 4.30 9.42
C ASP A 439 15.92 3.36 8.21
N ARG A 440 17.03 2.71 7.85
CA ARG A 440 17.14 1.77 6.71
C ARG A 440 16.24 0.54 6.76
N ALA A 441 15.64 0.22 7.91
CA ALA A 441 14.80 -0.96 8.11
C ALA A 441 13.31 -0.63 8.23
N THR A 442 12.97 0.62 8.57
CA THR A 442 11.62 1.04 8.97
C THR A 442 10.97 1.90 7.89
N PHE A 443 10.21 1.28 6.99
CA PHE A 443 9.33 1.98 6.04
C PHE A 443 7.89 2.01 6.59
N ASP A 444 7.33 3.21 6.76
CA ASP A 444 6.01 3.43 7.37
C ASP A 444 5.20 4.52 6.65
N ILE A 445 3.92 4.65 6.97
CA ILE A 445 3.07 5.74 6.51
C ILE A 445 3.43 7.06 7.21
N PHE A 446 3.33 8.16 6.47
CA PHE A 446 3.21 9.48 7.07
C PHE A 446 1.85 9.60 7.78
N HIS A 447 1.89 9.75 9.10
CA HIS A 447 0.71 9.89 9.94
C HIS A 447 0.84 10.95 11.05
N THR A 448 2.05 11.44 11.36
CA THR A 448 2.28 12.52 12.33
C THR A 448 3.05 13.70 11.76
N GLN A 449 2.82 14.90 12.33
CA GLN A 449 3.60 16.10 12.01
C GLN A 449 5.09 15.91 12.34
N SER A 450 5.42 15.12 13.37
CA SER A 450 6.81 14.87 13.76
C SER A 450 7.60 14.16 12.65
N GLN A 451 7.00 13.17 11.97
CA GLN A 451 7.62 12.53 10.80
C GLN A 451 7.90 13.54 9.67
N VAL A 452 6.96 14.47 9.42
CA VAL A 452 7.12 15.51 8.41
C VAL A 452 8.26 16.47 8.77
N ASP A 453 8.37 16.88 10.03
CA ASP A 453 9.42 17.77 10.52
C ASP A 453 10.80 17.09 10.50
N GLN A 454 10.88 15.82 10.91
CA GLN A 454 12.10 15.00 10.86
C GLN A 454 12.59 14.78 9.42
N ALA A 455 11.70 14.40 8.51
CA ALA A 455 12.03 14.24 7.09
C ALA A 455 12.45 15.59 6.46
N ALA A 456 11.76 16.69 6.76
CA ALA A 456 12.13 18.02 6.29
C ALA A 456 13.53 18.45 6.79
N LEU A 457 13.86 18.14 8.05
CA LEU A 457 15.19 18.41 8.62
C LEU A 457 16.28 17.60 7.93
N ARG A 458 16.05 16.30 7.67
CA ARG A 458 17.01 15.41 6.98
C ARG A 458 17.25 15.83 5.53
N ILE A 459 16.19 16.16 4.79
CA ILE A 459 16.28 16.77 3.45
C ILE A 459 17.09 18.08 3.50
N GLY A 460 16.86 18.93 4.51
CA GLY A 460 17.60 20.17 4.72
C GLY A 460 19.09 19.94 5.02
N MET A 461 19.41 18.92 5.82
CA MET A 461 20.79 18.52 6.10
C MET A 461 21.47 17.99 4.84
N LEU A 462 20.80 17.16 4.02
CA LEU A 462 21.35 16.67 2.76
C LEU A 462 21.61 17.78 1.74
N ALA A 463 20.71 18.75 1.61
CA ALA A 463 20.93 19.94 0.80
C ALA A 463 22.18 20.72 1.26
N PHE A 464 22.42 20.76 2.57
CA PHE A 464 23.60 21.39 3.18
C PHE A 464 24.90 20.58 2.96
N LYS A 465 24.87 19.25 3.16
CA LYS A 465 25.97 18.31 2.87
C LYS A 465 26.44 18.42 1.41
N GLN A 466 25.48 18.45 0.48
CA GLN A 466 25.71 18.65 -0.95
C GLN A 466 26.35 20.01 -1.26
N LEU A 467 25.89 21.09 -0.62
CA LEU A 467 26.48 22.43 -0.76
C LEU A 467 27.90 22.52 -0.18
N TRP A 468 28.20 21.81 0.92
CA TRP A 468 29.56 21.73 1.45
C TRP A 468 30.51 21.07 0.44
N LEU A 469 30.24 19.82 0.04
CA LEU A 469 31.18 19.01 -0.75
C LEU A 469 31.45 19.62 -2.14
N PHE A 470 30.40 20.06 -2.83
CA PHE A 470 30.48 20.52 -4.22
C PHE A 470 30.55 22.06 -4.35
N GLY A 471 29.99 22.81 -3.40
CA GLY A 471 29.98 24.27 -3.42
C GLY A 471 31.16 24.90 -2.69
N VAL A 472 31.35 24.54 -1.41
CA VAL A 472 32.35 25.15 -0.53
C VAL A 472 33.75 24.55 -0.76
N THR A 473 33.88 23.21 -0.70
CA THR A 473 35.16 22.54 -0.98
C THR A 473 35.47 22.41 -2.47
N ARG A 474 34.48 22.69 -3.35
CA ARG A 474 34.61 22.75 -4.82
C ARG A 474 35.16 21.48 -5.46
N HIS A 475 34.92 20.32 -4.84
CA HIS A 475 35.21 19.04 -5.46
C HIS A 475 34.29 18.82 -6.66
N ARG A 476 34.82 18.19 -7.71
CA ARG A 476 34.04 17.79 -8.87
C ARG A 476 33.52 16.37 -8.70
N VAL A 477 32.38 16.07 -9.31
CA VAL A 477 31.82 14.72 -9.40
C VAL A 477 32.83 13.77 -10.04
N GLU A 478 33.51 14.20 -11.11
CA GLU A 478 34.49 13.35 -11.81
C GLU A 478 35.72 13.04 -10.95
N ASP A 479 36.22 14.01 -10.17
CA ASP A 479 37.40 13.83 -9.31
C ASP A 479 37.11 12.88 -8.15
N LEU A 480 35.91 12.97 -7.55
CA LEU A 480 35.48 12.08 -6.48
C LEU A 480 35.13 10.68 -7.01
N ALA A 481 34.45 10.56 -8.15
CA ALA A 481 34.20 9.26 -8.78
C ALA A 481 35.53 8.55 -9.12
N ALA A 482 36.53 9.27 -9.66
CA ALA A 482 37.85 8.72 -9.92
C ALA A 482 38.63 8.31 -8.65
N LEU A 483 38.32 8.91 -7.49
CA LEU A 483 38.81 8.44 -6.19
C LEU A 483 38.12 7.13 -5.77
N LEU A 484 36.82 6.99 -6.03
CA LEU A 484 36.04 5.81 -5.65
C LEU A 484 36.32 4.57 -6.53
N TYR A 485 36.61 4.77 -7.82
CA TYR A 485 37.03 3.68 -8.73
C TYR A 485 38.54 3.39 -8.71
N ASN A 486 39.26 3.82 -7.67
CA ASN A 486 40.70 3.61 -7.57
C ASN A 486 40.99 2.28 -6.88
N ASP A 487 41.76 1.39 -7.53
CA ASP A 487 42.21 0.10 -6.98
C ASP A 487 42.98 0.21 -5.64
N LYS A 488 43.40 1.42 -5.24
CA LYS A 488 44.01 1.70 -3.93
C LYS A 488 43.01 2.08 -2.82
N LEU A 489 41.73 2.30 -3.11
CA LEU A 489 40.73 2.54 -2.08
C LEU A 489 40.54 1.25 -1.25
N VAL A 490 40.51 1.38 0.08
CA VAL A 490 40.28 0.24 0.98
C VAL A 490 38.81 0.08 1.33
N ASN A 491 38.06 1.19 1.35
CA ASN A 491 36.61 1.17 1.52
C ASN A 491 35.92 0.58 0.28
N GLU A 492 34.78 -0.05 0.48
CA GLU A 492 33.82 -0.27 -0.59
C GLU A 492 33.24 1.08 -1.05
N ALA A 493 32.93 1.21 -2.34
CA ALA A 493 32.50 2.49 -2.91
C ALA A 493 31.14 2.99 -2.38
N ASP A 494 30.33 2.10 -1.78
CA ASP A 494 29.07 2.41 -1.11
C ASP A 494 29.24 2.99 0.30
N GLN A 495 30.43 2.84 0.91
CA GLN A 495 30.75 3.42 2.22
C GLN A 495 31.07 4.92 2.13
N ALA A 496 31.37 5.44 0.93
CA ALA A 496 31.85 6.80 0.70
C ALA A 496 30.75 7.88 0.74
N SER A 497 29.96 7.90 1.82
CA SER A 497 28.91 8.88 2.05
C SER A 497 29.44 10.30 2.33
N PHE A 498 28.56 11.30 2.28
CA PHE A 498 28.85 12.67 2.73
C PHE A 498 29.42 12.73 4.15
N ASP A 499 28.91 11.89 5.05
CA ASP A 499 29.35 11.82 6.45
C ASP A 499 30.80 11.32 6.54
N VAL A 500 31.14 10.27 5.79
CA VAL A 500 32.48 9.68 5.72
C VAL A 500 33.47 10.64 5.04
N PHE A 501 33.06 11.36 3.99
CA PHE A 501 33.85 12.44 3.40
C PHE A 501 34.15 13.57 4.39
N PHE A 502 33.17 13.99 5.19
CA PHE A 502 33.35 15.04 6.20
C PHE A 502 34.19 14.57 7.38
N ALA A 503 33.97 13.36 7.87
CA ALA A 503 34.78 12.71 8.90
C ALA A 503 36.26 12.59 8.47
N THR A 504 36.51 12.21 7.21
CA THR A 504 37.85 12.22 6.60
C THR A 504 38.50 13.61 6.66
N SER A 505 37.74 14.65 6.35
CA SER A 505 38.19 16.05 6.40
C SER A 505 38.55 16.51 7.83
N LEU A 506 37.79 16.07 8.84
CA LEU A 506 38.10 16.32 10.25
C LEU A 506 39.33 15.54 10.72
N ALA A 507 39.42 14.25 10.41
CA ALA A 507 40.53 13.39 10.79
C ALA A 507 41.87 13.86 10.19
N THR A 508 41.86 14.29 8.93
CA THR A 508 43.05 14.79 8.23
C THR A 508 43.51 16.15 8.78
N HIS A 509 42.58 17.04 9.13
CA HIS A 509 42.90 18.26 9.88
C HIS A 509 43.50 17.95 11.26
N LEU A 510 42.95 16.97 11.98
CA LEU A 510 43.40 16.58 13.32
C LEU A 510 44.82 15.96 13.32
N ILE A 511 45.20 15.23 12.26
CA ILE A 511 46.52 14.62 12.10
C ILE A 511 47.54 15.64 11.58
N ALA A 512 47.23 16.31 10.47
CA ALA A 512 48.18 17.08 9.66
C ALA A 512 47.95 18.60 9.61
N GLY A 513 46.92 19.11 10.30
CA GLY A 513 46.58 20.54 10.36
C GLY A 513 46.01 21.12 9.06
N LYS A 514 45.53 20.27 8.14
CA LYS A 514 44.85 20.66 6.90
C LYS A 514 43.72 19.67 6.56
N PRO A 515 42.52 20.14 6.18
CA PRO A 515 41.46 19.25 5.70
C PRO A 515 41.70 18.76 4.27
N TRP A 516 41.38 17.49 4.01
CA TRP A 516 41.20 16.92 2.67
C TRP A 516 40.32 15.65 2.69
N VAL A 517 39.94 15.19 1.49
CA VAL A 517 39.05 14.03 1.30
C VAL A 517 39.66 12.81 0.59
N ARG A 518 40.96 12.85 0.20
CA ARG A 518 41.67 11.75 -0.51
C ARG A 518 41.85 10.42 0.27
N GLY A 519 41.20 10.26 1.42
CA GLY A 519 41.44 9.19 2.37
C GLY A 519 42.75 9.30 3.18
N LEU A 520 42.82 8.52 4.25
CA LEU A 520 43.98 8.33 5.13
C LEU A 520 44.73 7.06 4.73
N THR A 521 46.06 7.10 4.84
CA THR A 521 46.91 5.90 4.81
C THR A 521 46.80 5.12 6.13
N GLU A 522 47.18 3.84 6.13
CA GLU A 522 47.23 3.02 7.36
C GLU A 522 48.11 3.64 8.46
N ALA A 523 49.15 4.40 8.09
CA ALA A 523 49.98 5.15 9.05
C ALA A 523 49.21 6.32 9.69
N GLU A 524 48.53 7.13 8.88
CA GLU A 524 47.67 8.24 9.35
C GLU A 524 46.52 7.70 10.23
N LEU A 525 45.88 6.60 9.83
CA LEU A 525 44.82 5.95 10.60
C LEU A 525 45.30 5.48 11.98
N ARG A 526 46.52 4.92 12.10
CA ARG A 526 47.09 4.49 13.40
C ARG A 526 47.33 5.65 14.38
N GLU A 527 47.52 6.88 13.90
CA GLU A 527 47.66 8.06 14.77
C GLU A 527 46.29 8.58 15.28
N LEU A 528 45.22 8.35 14.52
CA LEU A 528 43.91 8.96 14.75
C LEU A 528 43.31 8.67 16.15
N PRO A 529 43.28 7.42 16.67
CA PRO A 529 42.76 7.14 18.03
C PRO A 529 43.48 7.93 19.13
N GLN A 530 44.80 8.12 19.02
CA GLN A 530 45.55 8.88 20.00
C GLN A 530 45.17 10.37 19.97
N LYS A 531 44.98 10.94 18.78
CA LYS A 531 44.57 12.33 18.60
C LYS A 531 43.14 12.58 19.09
N LEU A 532 42.23 11.64 18.85
CA LEU A 532 40.85 11.70 19.32
C LEU A 532 40.79 11.68 20.86
N ARG A 533 41.50 10.74 21.51
CA ARG A 533 41.63 10.69 22.99
C ARG A 533 42.26 11.95 23.60
N GLN A 534 43.11 12.65 22.87
CA GLN A 534 43.70 13.93 23.32
C GLN A 534 42.69 15.08 23.28
N ALA A 535 41.62 14.98 22.49
CA ALA A 535 40.58 16.00 22.31
C ALA A 535 41.13 17.44 22.27
N PRO A 536 42.09 17.78 21.38
CA PRO A 536 42.81 19.06 21.41
C PRO A 536 41.91 20.29 21.19
N TRP A 537 40.67 20.10 20.78
CA TRP A 537 39.63 21.11 20.70
C TRP A 537 39.03 21.54 22.06
N GLY A 538 39.12 20.69 23.09
CA GLY A 538 38.56 20.96 24.41
C GLY A 538 37.07 21.35 24.36
N ASP A 539 36.73 22.49 24.98
CA ASP A 539 35.37 23.02 25.00
C ASP A 539 34.95 23.74 23.69
N ASP A 540 35.88 24.02 22.78
CA ASP A 540 35.65 24.76 21.53
C ASP A 540 36.02 23.97 20.25
N PRO A 541 35.21 22.96 19.86
CA PRO A 541 35.35 22.29 18.57
C PRO A 541 35.13 23.22 17.38
N ILE A 542 34.36 24.31 17.54
CA ILE A 542 34.05 25.23 16.44
C ILE A 542 35.31 26.02 16.06
N GLY A 543 36.01 26.58 17.05
CA GLY A 543 37.28 27.28 16.83
C GLY A 543 38.41 26.37 16.36
N PHE A 544 38.51 25.14 16.90
CA PHE A 544 39.58 24.20 16.50
C PHE A 544 39.44 23.69 15.05
N PHE A 545 38.21 23.42 14.61
CA PHE A 545 37.90 22.96 13.25
C PHE A 545 37.55 24.10 12.28
N GLU A 546 37.91 25.35 12.60
CA GLU A 546 37.70 26.51 11.72
C GLU A 546 38.21 26.30 10.28
N PRO A 547 39.35 25.64 10.00
CA PRO A 547 39.77 25.38 8.62
C PRO A 547 38.81 24.45 7.84
N VAL A 548 37.96 23.68 8.53
CA VAL A 548 36.98 22.76 7.94
C VAL A 548 35.60 23.40 7.83
N ILE A 549 35.15 24.10 8.89
CA ILE A 549 33.80 24.68 8.98
C ILE A 549 33.74 26.18 8.66
N GLY A 550 34.83 26.92 8.82
CA GLY A 550 34.94 28.36 8.58
C GLY A 550 34.55 28.75 7.15
N PRO A 551 35.02 28.04 6.11
CA PRO A 551 34.56 28.24 4.74
C PRO A 551 33.04 28.11 4.59
N ILE A 552 32.41 27.21 5.34
CA ILE A 552 30.94 27.03 5.36
C ILE A 552 30.25 28.25 5.96
N LEU A 553 30.77 28.76 7.08
CA LEU A 553 30.23 29.92 7.79
C LEU A 553 30.40 31.24 7.03
N VAL A 554 31.33 31.28 6.06
CA VAL A 554 31.60 32.45 5.20
C VAL A 554 30.84 32.38 3.87
N GLU A 555 30.81 31.22 3.20
CA GLU A 555 30.24 31.08 1.85
C GLU A 555 28.74 30.75 1.84
N LEU A 556 28.17 30.20 2.91
CA LEU A 556 26.75 29.84 3.00
C LEU A 556 25.91 30.84 3.82
N PRO A 557 24.57 30.90 3.63
CA PRO A 557 23.71 31.81 4.39
C PRO A 557 23.77 31.56 5.90
N PRO A 558 23.73 32.59 6.77
CA PRO A 558 23.86 32.43 8.23
C PRO A 558 22.88 31.44 8.91
N ALA A 559 21.77 31.11 8.25
CA ALA A 559 20.85 30.07 8.70
C ALA A 559 21.47 28.65 8.70
N THR A 560 22.52 28.39 7.91
CA THR A 560 23.18 27.08 7.84
C THR A 560 24.20 26.86 8.96
N SER A 561 24.61 27.90 9.69
CA SER A 561 25.62 27.80 10.76
C SER A 561 25.22 26.82 11.88
N GLY A 562 23.92 26.69 12.15
CA GLY A 562 23.37 25.69 13.08
C GLY A 562 23.53 24.25 12.56
N LEU A 563 23.34 24.02 11.26
CA LEU A 563 23.55 22.72 10.63
C LEU A 563 25.03 22.34 10.63
N ALA A 564 25.92 23.27 10.27
CA ALA A 564 27.37 23.06 10.31
C ALA A 564 27.87 22.71 11.72
N THR A 565 27.42 23.46 12.73
CA THR A 565 27.79 23.22 14.14
C THR A 565 27.26 21.87 14.64
N ARG A 566 26.04 21.51 14.24
CA ARG A 566 25.41 20.23 14.58
C ARG A 566 26.17 19.07 13.96
N TRP A 567 26.40 19.11 12.64
CA TRP A 567 27.09 18.07 11.90
C TRP A 567 28.51 17.83 12.43
N LEU A 568 29.28 18.90 12.68
CA LEU A 568 30.58 18.80 13.34
C LEU A 568 30.53 18.04 14.67
N ARG A 569 29.55 18.37 15.54
CA ARG A 569 29.44 17.74 16.86
C ARG A 569 29.00 16.28 16.77
N GLU A 570 28.07 15.96 15.87
CA GLU A 570 27.62 14.59 15.62
C GLU A 570 28.76 13.73 15.04
N THR A 571 29.47 14.21 14.01
CA THR A 571 30.61 13.49 13.40
C THR A 571 31.79 13.34 14.36
N LEU A 572 32.11 14.35 15.18
CA LEU A 572 33.16 14.22 16.20
C LEU A 572 32.77 13.23 17.30
N ALA A 573 31.51 13.20 17.72
CA ALA A 573 31.03 12.23 18.71
C ALA A 573 31.15 10.80 18.16
N GLN A 574 30.71 10.56 16.91
CA GLN A 574 30.83 9.27 16.25
C GLN A 574 32.30 8.84 16.09
N LEU A 575 33.19 9.72 15.61
CA LEU A 575 34.62 9.42 15.49
C LEU A 575 35.26 9.08 16.84
N VAL A 576 34.86 9.76 17.92
CA VAL A 576 35.36 9.44 19.27
C VAL A 576 34.82 8.09 19.75
N ASP A 577 33.53 7.82 19.58
CA ASP A 577 32.90 6.57 20.07
C ASP A 577 33.48 5.33 19.35
N GLU A 578 33.58 5.38 18.02
CA GLU A 578 34.03 4.24 17.19
C GLU A 578 35.57 4.08 17.19
N LEU A 579 36.33 5.18 17.17
CA LEU A 579 37.79 5.12 16.93
C LEU A 579 38.65 5.48 18.14
N ALA A 580 38.16 6.19 19.17
CA ALA A 580 39.04 6.62 20.26
C ALA A 580 39.49 5.49 21.19
N GLU A 581 38.71 4.40 21.33
CA GLU A 581 39.10 3.25 22.17
C GLU A 581 39.92 2.18 21.41
N VAL A 582 40.15 2.37 20.11
CA VAL A 582 40.99 1.47 19.31
C VAL A 582 42.42 1.47 19.84
N SER A 583 42.94 0.26 20.07
CA SER A 583 44.26 0.00 20.67
C SER A 583 45.06 -1.07 19.94
N GLU A 584 44.39 -2.08 19.35
CA GLU A 584 44.98 -3.03 18.40
C GLU A 584 44.32 -2.83 17.02
N PHE A 585 45.14 -2.70 15.97
CA PHE A 585 44.67 -2.53 14.59
C PHE A 585 44.64 -3.85 13.85
N ILE A 586 43.49 -4.20 13.27
CA ILE A 586 43.24 -5.48 12.57
C ILE A 586 43.08 -5.21 11.06
N GLY A 587 44.11 -4.62 10.45
CA GLY A 587 44.05 -4.13 9.06
C GLY A 587 43.30 -2.80 8.94
N ALA A 588 43.07 -2.35 7.71
CA ALA A 588 42.37 -1.09 7.42
C ALA A 588 40.88 -1.29 7.06
N GLU A 589 40.51 -2.44 6.48
CA GLU A 589 39.15 -2.80 6.05
C GLU A 589 38.04 -2.61 7.11
N PRO A 590 38.25 -2.84 8.44
CA PRO A 590 37.16 -2.73 9.41
C PRO A 590 36.71 -1.30 9.74
N TYR A 591 37.45 -0.26 9.31
CA TYR A 591 37.24 1.12 9.74
C TYR A 591 36.54 1.91 8.62
N THR A 592 35.21 2.00 8.68
CA THR A 592 34.36 2.54 7.60
C THR A 592 34.01 4.02 7.77
N GLU A 593 34.41 4.61 8.90
CA GLU A 593 33.98 5.92 9.39
C GLU A 593 34.77 7.06 8.70
N VAL A 594 35.88 6.72 8.05
CA VAL A 594 36.72 7.61 7.24
C VAL A 594 37.12 6.89 5.95
N LEU A 595 37.45 7.66 4.91
CA LEU A 595 38.05 7.11 3.70
C LEU A 595 39.49 6.67 3.96
N LEU A 596 39.87 5.55 3.35
CA LEU A 596 41.14 4.87 3.53
C LEU A 596 41.75 4.49 2.20
N VAL A 597 43.06 4.68 2.08
CA VAL A 597 43.84 4.33 0.89
C VAL A 597 45.05 3.48 1.25
N ALA A 598 45.32 2.48 0.42
CA ALA A 598 46.52 1.66 0.50
C ALA A 598 47.79 2.53 0.35
N ALA A 599 48.83 2.19 1.11
CA ALA A 599 50.13 2.84 0.99
C ALA A 599 50.78 2.57 -0.39
N GLU A 600 51.65 3.48 -0.84
CA GLU A 600 52.44 3.33 -2.07
C GLU A 600 53.67 2.41 -1.90
#